data_AF-A0A1G0HYD9-F1
#
_entry.id   AF-A0A1G0HYD9-F1
#
_cell.length_a   1.000
_cell.length_b   1.000
_cell.length_c   1.000
_cell.angle_alpha   90.00
_cell.angle_beta   90.00
_cell.angle_gamma   90.00
#
_symmetry.space_group_name_H-M   'P 1'
#
loop_
_entity.id
_entity.type
_entity.pdbx_description
1 polymer ?
#
loop_
_entity_poly.entity_id
_entity_poly.type
_entity_poly.pdbx_seq_one_letter_code
_entity_poly.pdbx_strand_id
1 'polypeptide(L)'
;MTLRTATFLVVLAFSAAAIAAPKGNVAAGKKAYESTVNSKGEAKAACSSCHGKGANQPLEGMPKLAGQYPEYLAKALNEYRSGKRKNAIMAGQVVDLTDADVANLSAYFGSLKGDIHDLSGHAR
;
A
#
# COMPACT_ATOMS: atom_id res chain seq x y z
N MET A 1 -11.87 -16.55 63.38
CA MET A 1 -12.67 -16.96 62.21
C MET A 1 -12.17 -16.18 61.00
N THR A 2 -11.30 -16.80 60.21
CA THR A 2 -10.44 -16.17 59.19
C THR A 2 -11.19 -16.01 57.86
N LEU A 3 -11.44 -14.78 57.43
CA LEU A 3 -11.90 -14.50 56.06
C LEU A 3 -10.69 -14.54 55.11
N ARG A 4 -10.61 -15.60 54.31
CA ARG A 4 -9.67 -15.72 53.19
C ARG A 4 -10.21 -14.90 52.02
N THR A 5 -9.57 -13.78 51.72
CA THR A 5 -9.78 -13.02 50.48
C THR A 5 -9.22 -13.83 49.31
N ALA A 6 -10.08 -14.29 48.41
CA ALA A 6 -9.69 -14.98 47.19
C ALA A 6 -9.33 -13.94 46.13
N THR A 7 -8.03 -13.74 45.91
CA THR A 7 -7.48 -12.98 44.78
C THR A 7 -7.73 -13.77 43.50
N PHE A 8 -8.80 -13.44 42.77
CA PHE A 8 -9.00 -13.93 41.41
C PHE A 8 -8.07 -13.17 40.46
N LEU A 9 -6.90 -13.75 40.18
CA LEU A 9 -6.04 -13.32 39.06
C LEU A 9 -6.70 -13.78 37.75
N VAL A 10 -7.52 -12.91 37.16
CA VAL A 10 -7.99 -13.07 35.77
C VAL A 10 -6.82 -12.71 34.85
N VAL A 11 -6.05 -13.73 34.45
CA VAL A 11 -5.06 -13.60 33.37
C VAL A 11 -5.81 -13.60 32.05
N LEU A 12 -6.20 -12.42 31.57
CA LEU A 12 -6.71 -12.21 30.21
C LEU A 12 -5.57 -12.44 29.22
N ALA A 13 -5.48 -13.66 28.71
CA ALA A 13 -4.64 -13.99 27.57
C ALA A 13 -5.17 -13.24 26.33
N PHE A 14 -4.53 -12.11 25.98
CA PHE A 14 -4.71 -11.46 24.70
C PHE A 14 -4.06 -12.35 23.62
N SER A 15 -4.84 -13.24 23.03
CA SER A 15 -4.44 -13.90 21.79
C SER A 15 -4.33 -12.85 20.69
N ALA A 16 -3.10 -12.50 20.32
CA ALA A 16 -2.81 -11.69 19.15
C ALA A 16 -3.17 -12.50 17.89
N ALA A 17 -4.42 -12.42 17.44
CA ALA A 17 -4.77 -12.82 16.09
C ALA A 17 -4.10 -11.82 15.13
N ALA A 18 -3.00 -12.24 14.51
CA ALA A 18 -2.37 -11.48 13.45
C ALA A 18 -3.37 -11.36 12.28
N ILE A 19 -3.95 -10.18 12.12
CA ILE A 19 -4.79 -9.86 10.96
C ILE A 19 -3.85 -9.90 9.75
N ALA A 20 -3.93 -10.99 8.98
CA ALA A 20 -3.17 -11.12 7.75
C ALA A 20 -3.60 -10.00 6.78
N ALA A 21 -2.63 -9.28 6.22
CA ALA A 21 -2.90 -8.28 5.20
C ALA A 21 -3.66 -8.91 4.01
N PRO A 22 -4.60 -8.19 3.38
CA PRO A 22 -5.37 -8.72 2.27
C PRO A 22 -4.45 -9.09 1.09
N LYS A 23 -4.73 -10.22 0.43
CA LYS A 23 -4.06 -10.59 -0.81
C LYS A 23 -4.52 -9.64 -1.93
N GLY A 24 -3.57 -9.10 -2.69
CA GLY A 24 -3.88 -8.17 -3.77
C GLY A 24 -4.49 -8.83 -5.01
N ASN A 25 -5.40 -8.11 -5.67
CA ASN A 25 -6.02 -8.46 -6.94
C ASN A 25 -5.53 -7.49 -8.05
N VAL A 26 -4.84 -8.04 -9.05
CA VAL A 26 -4.24 -7.28 -10.15
C VAL A 26 -5.28 -6.52 -10.99
N ALA A 27 -6.43 -7.12 -11.27
CA ALA A 27 -7.47 -6.47 -12.07
C ALA A 27 -8.12 -5.30 -11.32
N ALA A 28 -8.38 -5.48 -10.02
CA ALA A 28 -8.86 -4.40 -9.15
C ALA A 28 -7.82 -3.28 -9.04
N GLY A 29 -6.53 -3.63 -8.93
CA GLY A 29 -5.43 -2.67 -8.91
C GLY A 29 -5.31 -1.86 -10.21
N LYS A 30 -5.46 -2.50 -11.38
CA LYS A 30 -5.53 -1.80 -12.66
C LYS A 30 -6.69 -0.80 -12.71
N LYS A 31 -7.87 -1.21 -12.25
CA LYS A 31 -9.03 -0.30 -12.17
C LYS A 31 -8.75 0.89 -11.25
N ALA A 32 -8.17 0.65 -10.07
CA ALA A 32 -7.81 1.71 -9.12
C ALA A 32 -6.74 2.66 -9.68
N TYR A 33 -5.78 2.13 -10.46
CA TYR A 33 -4.73 2.90 -11.12
C TYR A 33 -5.28 3.96 -12.09
N GLU A 34 -6.31 3.59 -12.83
CA GLU A 34 -6.95 4.42 -13.85
C GLU A 34 -8.09 5.28 -13.29
N SER A 35 -8.52 5.03 -12.04
CA SER A 35 -9.69 5.67 -11.44
C SER A 35 -9.44 7.10 -11.01
N THR A 36 -10.37 7.98 -11.37
CA THR A 36 -10.48 9.37 -10.89
C THR A 36 -11.39 9.52 -9.68
N VAL A 37 -11.84 8.41 -9.11
CA VAL A 37 -12.58 8.37 -7.84
C VAL A 37 -11.95 7.37 -6.88
N ASN A 38 -11.94 7.68 -5.59
CA ASN A 38 -11.47 6.77 -4.54
C ASN A 38 -12.55 5.74 -4.16
N SER A 39 -12.26 4.84 -3.23
CA SER A 39 -13.20 3.80 -2.77
C SER A 39 -14.41 4.35 -2.01
N LYS A 40 -14.39 5.63 -1.61
CA LYS A 40 -15.51 6.37 -1.01
C LYS A 40 -16.36 7.13 -2.04
N GLY A 41 -15.97 7.12 -3.32
CA GLY A 41 -16.68 7.84 -4.40
C GLY A 41 -16.27 9.31 -4.55
N GLU A 42 -15.24 9.76 -3.86
CA GLU A 42 -14.75 11.13 -3.94
C GLU A 42 -13.75 11.29 -5.09
N ALA A 43 -13.75 12.47 -5.72
CA ALA A 43 -12.85 12.76 -6.83
C ALA A 43 -11.38 12.77 -6.38
N LYS A 44 -10.52 12.15 -7.19
CA LYS A 44 -9.06 12.16 -7.05
C LYS A 44 -8.37 12.22 -8.41
N ALA A 45 -7.09 12.56 -8.43
CA ALA A 45 -6.27 12.33 -9.61
C ALA A 45 -6.09 10.81 -9.83
N ALA A 46 -6.12 10.35 -11.08
CA ALA A 46 -5.74 8.97 -11.38
C ALA A 46 -4.23 8.79 -11.13
N CYS A 47 -3.82 7.61 -10.65
CA CYS A 47 -2.39 7.37 -10.40
C CYS A 47 -1.58 7.48 -11.72
N SER A 48 -2.23 7.10 -12.83
CA SER A 48 -1.69 7.24 -14.19
C SER A 48 -1.45 8.68 -14.64
N SER A 49 -2.08 9.69 -14.03
CA SER A 49 -1.85 11.08 -14.45
C SER A 49 -0.45 11.58 -14.08
N CYS A 50 0.17 10.99 -13.06
CA CYS A 50 1.52 11.38 -12.61
C CYS A 50 2.55 10.28 -12.90
N HIS A 51 2.19 9.01 -12.72
CA HIS A 51 3.08 7.87 -12.97
C HIS A 51 3.01 7.35 -14.42
N GLY A 52 2.16 7.97 -15.25
CA GLY A 52 2.17 7.84 -16.70
C GLY A 52 1.44 6.62 -17.26
N LYS A 53 1.61 6.34 -18.54
CA LYS A 53 1.03 5.12 -19.14
C LYS A 53 1.77 3.89 -18.62
N GLY A 54 1.01 2.89 -18.16
CA GLY A 54 1.57 1.62 -17.69
C GLY A 54 2.55 1.74 -16.52
N ALA A 55 2.47 2.82 -15.74
CA ALA A 55 3.33 3.10 -14.59
C ALA A 55 4.85 3.13 -14.91
N ASN A 56 5.20 3.37 -16.18
CA ASN A 56 6.56 3.32 -16.72
C ASN A 56 7.01 4.61 -17.44
N GLN A 57 6.07 5.51 -17.73
CA GLN A 57 6.35 6.76 -18.47
C GLN A 57 5.92 7.98 -17.64
N PRO A 58 6.47 8.15 -16.43
CA PRO A 58 6.03 9.16 -15.47
C PRO A 58 6.35 10.58 -15.95
N LEU A 59 5.67 11.56 -15.36
CA LEU A 59 6.05 12.97 -15.50
C LEU A 59 7.45 13.21 -14.90
N GLU A 60 8.09 14.32 -15.27
CA GLU A 60 9.39 14.69 -14.73
C GLU A 60 9.37 14.74 -13.19
N GLY A 61 10.39 14.16 -12.56
CA GLY A 61 10.50 14.05 -11.10
C GLY A 61 9.61 12.99 -10.44
N MET A 62 8.73 12.30 -11.18
CA MET A 62 7.91 11.21 -10.66
C MET A 62 8.59 9.84 -10.86
N PRO A 63 8.51 8.93 -9.87
CA PRO A 63 9.13 7.62 -9.98
C PRO A 63 8.30 6.68 -10.87
N LYS A 64 9.00 5.73 -11.53
CA LYS A 64 8.38 4.55 -12.16
C LYS A 64 7.91 3.57 -11.08
N LEU A 65 6.76 2.94 -11.30
CA LEU A 65 6.16 1.99 -10.36
C LEU A 65 6.08 0.56 -10.92
N ALA A 66 6.01 0.42 -12.24
CA ALA A 66 5.84 -0.88 -12.87
C ALA A 66 7.04 -1.80 -12.60
N GLY A 67 6.74 -3.06 -12.29
CA GLY A 67 7.73 -4.09 -11.96
C GLY A 67 8.36 -3.98 -10.57
N GLN A 68 7.94 -3.02 -9.75
CA GLN A 68 8.48 -2.86 -8.41
C GLN A 68 7.94 -3.94 -7.47
N TYR A 69 8.74 -4.35 -6.48
CA TYR A 69 8.34 -5.36 -5.51
C TYR A 69 7.02 -4.96 -4.81
N PRO A 70 5.96 -5.81 -4.87
CA PRO A 70 4.67 -5.50 -4.25
C PRO A 70 4.78 -5.14 -2.77
N GLU A 71 5.68 -5.79 -2.03
CA GLU A 71 5.91 -5.56 -0.60
C GLU A 71 6.50 -4.18 -0.35
N TYR A 72 7.43 -3.74 -1.21
CA TYR A 72 8.00 -2.40 -1.15
C TYR A 72 6.94 -1.34 -1.43
N LEU A 73 6.11 -1.55 -2.46
CA LEU A 73 5.02 -0.64 -2.80
C LEU A 73 3.99 -0.55 -1.68
N ALA A 74 3.57 -1.68 -1.12
CA ALA A 74 2.62 -1.71 -0.01
C ALA A 74 3.18 -0.97 1.20
N LYS A 75 4.47 -1.18 1.52
CA LYS A 75 5.16 -0.45 2.58
C LYS A 75 5.17 1.05 2.29
N ALA A 76 5.58 1.46 1.09
CA ALA A 76 5.66 2.87 0.72
C ALA A 76 4.30 3.58 0.79
N LEU A 77 3.24 2.97 0.26
CA LEU A 77 1.87 3.50 0.30
C LEU A 77 1.39 3.66 1.75
N ASN A 78 1.63 2.65 2.60
CA ASN A 78 1.31 2.72 4.02
C ASN A 78 2.12 3.79 4.77
N GLU A 79 3.40 3.97 4.44
CA GLU A 79 4.24 4.99 5.05
C GLU A 79 3.81 6.40 4.62
N TYR A 80 3.36 6.61 3.39
CA TYR A 80 2.74 7.88 2.98
C TYR A 80 1.41 8.11 3.70
N ARG A 81 0.55 7.08 3.78
CA ARG A 81 -0.78 7.14 4.42
C ARG A 81 -0.71 7.46 5.91
N SER A 82 0.27 6.88 6.61
CA SER A 82 0.55 7.17 8.02
C SER A 82 1.37 8.45 8.24
N GLY A 83 1.90 9.05 7.18
CA GLY A 83 2.80 10.19 7.26
C GLY A 83 4.21 9.85 7.78
N LYS A 84 4.60 8.58 7.91
CA LYS A 84 5.97 8.18 8.22
C LYS A 84 6.94 8.54 7.09
N ARG A 85 6.52 8.38 5.84
CA ARG A 85 7.23 8.89 4.66
C ARG A 85 6.59 10.22 4.26
N LYS A 86 7.37 11.30 4.25
CA LYS A 86 6.86 12.66 4.04
C LYS A 86 6.86 13.01 2.55
N ASN A 87 5.67 13.25 2.00
CA ASN A 87 5.45 13.90 0.70
C ASN A 87 3.99 14.35 0.64
N ALA A 88 3.73 15.66 0.52
CA ALA A 88 2.36 16.19 0.60
C ALA A 88 1.46 15.72 -0.56
N ILE A 89 2.03 15.60 -1.76
CA ILE A 89 1.32 15.15 -2.96
C ILE A 89 0.86 13.71 -2.77
N MET A 90 1.80 12.81 -2.45
CA MET A 90 1.46 11.39 -2.26
C MET A 90 0.60 11.17 -1.03
N ALA A 91 0.79 11.91 0.07
CA ALA A 91 -0.08 11.83 1.24
C ALA A 91 -1.56 12.07 0.86
N GLY A 92 -1.83 13.11 0.07
CA GLY A 92 -3.18 13.39 -0.42
C GLY A 92 -3.74 12.31 -1.36
N GLN A 93 -2.88 11.61 -2.12
CA GLN A 93 -3.33 10.52 -3.00
C GLN A 93 -3.67 9.23 -2.25
N VAL A 94 -3.04 8.99 -1.09
CA VAL A 94 -3.14 7.69 -0.41
C VAL A 94 -3.97 7.71 0.88
N VAL A 95 -4.33 8.89 1.38
CA VAL A 95 -5.01 9.04 2.68
C VAL A 95 -6.31 8.24 2.77
N ASP A 96 -7.05 8.14 1.67
CA ASP A 96 -8.32 7.41 1.60
C ASP A 96 -8.21 5.97 1.10
N LEU A 97 -7.00 5.47 0.80
CA LEU A 97 -6.85 4.09 0.37
C LEU A 97 -7.15 3.15 1.53
N THR A 98 -7.98 2.15 1.26
CA THR A 98 -8.17 1.01 2.16
C THR A 98 -6.97 0.07 2.08
N ASP A 99 -6.85 -0.86 3.04
CA ASP A 99 -5.80 -1.89 2.98
C ASP A 99 -5.93 -2.78 1.74
N ALA A 100 -7.17 -3.02 1.30
CA ALA A 100 -7.44 -3.73 0.06
C ALA A 100 -6.97 -2.92 -1.17
N ASP A 101 -7.19 -1.60 -1.19
CA ASP A 101 -6.69 -0.74 -2.27
C ASP A 101 -5.16 -0.77 -2.35
N VAL A 102 -4.48 -0.67 -1.20
CA VAL A 102 -3.02 -0.77 -1.11
C VAL A 102 -2.52 -2.11 -1.65
N ALA A 103 -3.13 -3.22 -1.23
CA ALA A 103 -2.76 -4.55 -1.70
C ALA A 103 -3.00 -4.72 -3.21
N ASN A 104 -4.14 -4.26 -3.71
CA ASN A 104 -4.52 -4.34 -5.13
C ASN A 104 -3.58 -3.52 -6.01
N LEU A 105 -3.31 -2.26 -5.65
CA LEU A 105 -2.40 -1.38 -6.36
C LEU A 105 -0.99 -1.96 -6.39
N SER A 106 -0.50 -2.45 -5.24
CA SER A 106 0.84 -3.03 -5.13
C SER A 106 1.00 -4.29 -5.98
N ALA A 107 -0.01 -5.18 -5.95
CA ALA A 107 -0.03 -6.36 -6.81
C ALA A 107 -0.08 -6.00 -8.30
N TYR A 108 -0.90 -5.01 -8.68
CA TYR A 108 -0.96 -4.54 -10.05
C TYR A 108 0.38 -4.00 -10.53
N PHE A 109 0.97 -3.03 -9.83
CA PHE A 109 2.24 -2.44 -10.22
C PHE A 109 3.37 -3.47 -10.31
N GLY A 110 3.48 -4.37 -9.34
CA GLY A 110 4.50 -5.42 -9.36
C GLY A 110 4.28 -6.48 -10.45
N SER A 111 3.06 -6.64 -10.95
CA SER A 111 2.78 -7.52 -12.10
C SER A 111 3.21 -6.95 -13.45
N LEU A 112 3.45 -5.64 -13.53
CA LEU A 112 3.83 -4.97 -14.78
C LEU A 112 5.31 -5.26 -15.11
N LYS A 113 5.64 -5.29 -16.40
CA LYS A 113 7.03 -5.30 -16.84
C LYS A 113 7.64 -3.93 -16.53
N GLY A 114 8.54 -3.87 -15.55
CA GLY A 114 9.33 -2.68 -15.23
C GLY A 114 10.67 -2.66 -15.96
N ASP A 115 11.19 -1.46 -16.20
CA ASP A 115 12.59 -1.22 -16.55
C ASP A 115 13.37 -0.56 -15.39
N ILE A 116 12.79 -0.57 -14.19
CA ILE A 116 13.48 -0.22 -12.95
C ILE A 116 14.66 -1.18 -12.78
N HIS A 117 15.85 -0.64 -13.03
CA HIS A 117 17.10 -1.37 -12.91
C HIS A 117 17.32 -1.77 -11.45
N ASP A 118 17.39 -3.08 -11.23
CA ASP A 118 18.02 -3.63 -10.04
C ASP A 118 19.55 -3.65 -10.26
N LEU A 119 20.29 -4.14 -9.26
CA LEU A 119 21.73 -4.30 -9.36
C LEU A 119 22.14 -5.31 -10.46
N SER A 120 21.19 -6.10 -10.99
CA SER A 120 21.41 -7.03 -12.09
C SER A 120 21.71 -6.33 -13.42
N GLY A 121 21.30 -5.07 -13.57
CA GLY A 121 21.59 -4.24 -14.76
C GLY A 121 22.96 -3.57 -14.75
N HIS A 122 23.66 -3.54 -13.61
CA HIS A 122 24.98 -2.93 -13.45
C HIS A 122 26.11 -3.97 -13.37
N ALA A 123 25.77 -5.25 -13.49
CA ALA A 123 26.70 -6.36 -13.47
C ALA A 123 26.74 -7.07 -14.82
N ARG A 124 27.29 -6.41 -15.86
CA ARG A 124 28.15 -6.98 -16.92
C ARG A 124 29.02 -5.88 -17.52
#